data_AF-A0A2P5BW36-F1
#
_entry.id   AF-A0A2P5BW36-F1
#
_cell.length_a   1.000
_cell.length_b   1.000
_cell.length_c   1.000
_cell.angle_alpha   90.00
_cell.angle_beta   90.00
_cell.angle_gamma   90.00
#
_symmetry.space_group_name_H-M   'P 1'
#
loop_
_entity.id
_entity.type
_entity.pdbx_description
1 polymer ?
#
loop_
_entity_poly.entity_id
_entity_poly.type
_entity_poly.pdbx_seq_one_letter_code
_entity_poly.pdbx_strand_id
1 'polypeptide(L)'
;MAPFLTIMLLILLLFFRADSLAPLGSSIAPFPSLREGTTLVSKQGTFELVFFSPGSSNNCYLGIWYENIPVRTIVWVANQCK
;
A
#
# COMPACT_ATOMS: atom_id res chain seq x y z
N MET A 1 4.25 14.74 -48.91
CA MET A 1 5.13 14.74 -47.71
C MET A 1 4.52 15.54 -46.55
N ALA A 2 4.08 16.78 -46.76
CA ALA A 2 3.42 17.61 -45.74
C ALA A 2 2.18 16.99 -45.04
N PRO A 3 1.21 16.35 -45.73
CA PRO A 3 0.01 15.84 -45.06
C PRO A 3 0.27 14.61 -44.18
N PHE A 4 1.31 13.83 -44.50
CA PHE A 4 1.70 12.68 -43.68
C PHE A 4 2.32 13.15 -42.35
N LEU A 5 3.15 14.19 -42.39
CA LEU A 5 3.78 14.77 -41.21
C LEU A 5 2.75 15.42 -40.27
N THR A 6 1.73 16.10 -40.82
CA THR A 6 0.66 16.72 -40.01
C THR A 6 -0.23 15.67 -39.35
N ILE A 7 -0.53 14.56 -40.04
CA ILE A 7 -1.28 13.44 -39.46
C ILE A 7 -0.48 12.77 -38.34
N MET A 8 0.82 12.52 -38.55
CA MET A 8 1.68 11.98 -37.48
C MET A 8 1.77 12.89 -36.26
N LEU A 9 1.87 14.21 -36.47
CA LEU A 9 1.90 15.19 -35.38
C LEU A 9 0.57 15.22 -34.62
N LEU A 10 -0.57 15.14 -35.32
CA LEU A 10 -1.88 15.07 -34.69
C LEU A 10 -2.02 13.81 -33.81
N ILE A 11 -1.57 12.66 -34.31
CA ILE A 11 -1.55 11.40 -33.58
C ILE A 11 -0.67 11.52 -32.32
N LEU A 12 0.51 12.13 -32.43
CA LEU A 12 1.40 12.36 -31.29
C LEU A 12 0.75 13.25 -30.22
N LEU A 13 0.04 14.31 -30.62
CA LEU A 13 -0.68 15.21 -29.72
C LEU A 13 -1.88 14.54 -29.03
N LEU A 14 -2.50 13.55 -29.67
CA LEU A 14 -3.57 12.73 -29.08
C LEU A 14 -3.01 11.78 -28.00
N PHE A 15 -1.83 11.20 -28.22
CA PHE A 15 -1.14 10.40 -27.20
C PHE A 15 -0.54 11.24 -26.05
N PHE A 16 -0.25 12.53 -26.30
CA PHE A 16 0.26 13.45 -25.29
C PHE A 16 -0.82 13.95 -24.30
N ARG A 17 -2.10 13.68 -24.57
CA ARG A 17 -3.25 14.05 -23.71
C ARG A 17 -3.58 12.94 -22.70
N ALA A 18 -2.57 12.25 -22.18
CA ALA A 18 -2.75 11.16 -21.22
C ALA A 18 -1.83 11.27 -20.00
N ASP A 19 -1.49 12.47 -19.56
CA ASP A 19 -1.24 12.70 -18.14
C ASP A 19 -2.53 13.28 -17.56
N SER A 20 -3.46 12.37 -17.25
CA SER A 20 -4.51 12.71 -16.30
C SER A 20 -3.81 13.28 -15.08
N LEU A 21 -4.12 14.53 -14.74
CA LEU A 21 -3.87 15.07 -13.41
C LEU A 21 -4.64 14.18 -12.44
N ALA A 22 -4.06 13.03 -12.07
CA ALA A 22 -4.41 12.39 -10.84
C ALA A 22 -4.19 13.47 -9.78
N PRO A 23 -5.20 13.82 -8.97
CA PRO A 23 -4.96 14.69 -7.84
C PRO A 23 -3.76 14.11 -7.10
N LEU A 24 -2.71 14.90 -6.91
CA LEU A 24 -1.66 14.61 -5.95
C LEU A 24 -2.35 14.61 -4.58
N GLY A 25 -2.86 13.43 -4.27
CA GLY A 25 -3.93 13.19 -3.33
C GLY A 25 -4.08 11.69 -3.20
N SER A 26 -2.96 10.97 -3.24
CA SER A 26 -2.81 9.75 -2.45
C SER A 26 -2.84 10.13 -0.97
N SER A 27 -3.92 10.78 -0.53
CA SER A 27 -4.34 10.69 0.85
C SER A 27 -4.81 9.27 0.98
N ILE A 28 -3.89 8.39 1.38
CA ILE A 28 -4.24 7.16 2.05
C ILE A 28 -5.20 7.63 3.13
N ALA A 29 -6.51 7.40 2.91
CA ALA A 29 -7.51 7.70 3.90
C ALA A 29 -6.94 7.16 5.22
N PRO A 30 -6.79 7.99 6.27
CA PRO A 30 -6.24 7.50 7.52
C PRO A 30 -7.00 6.24 7.85
N PHE A 31 -6.32 5.09 7.81
CA PHE A 31 -6.95 3.85 8.23
C PHE A 31 -7.51 4.16 9.63
N PRO A 32 -8.77 3.83 9.92
CA PRO A 32 -9.29 4.02 11.26
C PRO A 32 -8.25 3.42 12.20
N SER A 33 -7.69 4.26 13.07
CA SER A 33 -6.49 3.91 13.83
C SER A 33 -6.70 2.52 14.41
N LEU A 34 -5.83 1.57 14.05
CA LEU A 34 -5.88 0.25 14.67
C LEU A 34 -5.72 0.52 16.17
N ARG A 35 -6.81 0.34 16.91
CA ARG A 35 -6.80 0.42 18.35
C ARG A 35 -6.01 -0.76 18.89
N GLU A 36 -5.40 -0.57 20.05
CA GLU A 36 -4.73 -1.65 20.77
C GLU A 36 -5.67 -2.87 20.89
N GLY A 37 -5.23 -4.03 20.40
CA GLY A 37 -6.02 -5.26 20.36
C GLY A 37 -6.89 -5.46 19.11
N THR A 38 -6.89 -4.54 18.15
CA THR A 38 -7.51 -4.79 16.83
C THR A 38 -6.46 -5.33 15.85
N THR A 39 -6.85 -6.33 15.05
CA THR A 39 -6.02 -6.89 13.97
C THR A 39 -6.78 -6.79 12.65
N LEU A 40 -6.04 -6.69 11.55
CA LEU A 40 -6.62 -6.70 10.20
C LEU A 40 -6.24 -8.00 9.51
N VAL A 41 -7.24 -8.85 9.30
CA VAL A 41 -7.09 -10.08 8.53
C VAL A 41 -7.45 -9.80 7.08
N SER A 42 -6.63 -10.29 6.15
CA SER A 42 -6.91 -10.17 4.72
C SER A 42 -8.19 -10.90 4.35
N LYS A 43 -8.87 -10.49 3.27
CA LYS A 43 -10.15 -11.11 2.85
C LYS A 43 -10.10 -12.63 2.70
N GLN A 44 -8.92 -13.17 2.36
CA GLN A 44 -8.70 -14.61 2.18
C GLN A 44 -8.15 -15.32 3.43
N GLY A 45 -7.93 -14.59 4.53
CA GLY A 45 -7.32 -15.16 5.73
C GLY A 45 -5.87 -15.60 5.54
N THR A 46 -5.17 -15.04 4.56
CA THR A 46 -3.77 -15.42 4.28
C THR A 46 -2.79 -14.63 5.13
N PHE A 47 -3.12 -13.37 5.41
CA PHE A 47 -2.25 -12.42 6.10
C PHE A 47 -3.01 -11.75 7.23
N GLU A 48 -2.34 -11.55 8.35
CA GLU A 48 -2.82 -10.74 9.47
C GLU A 48 -1.82 -9.61 9.73
N LEU A 49 -2.35 -8.39 9.86
CA LEU A 49 -1.64 -7.18 10.26
C LEU A 49 -2.01 -6.82 11.70
N VAL A 50 -1.00 -6.55 12.53
CA VAL A 50 -1.14 -6.55 13.99
C VAL A 50 0.02 -5.85 14.68
N PHE A 51 -0.29 -5.19 15.80
CA PHE A 51 0.72 -4.65 16.69
C PHE A 51 1.27 -5.72 17.65
N PHE A 52 2.59 -5.79 17.81
CA PHE A 52 3.23 -6.72 18.73
C PHE A 52 4.45 -6.08 19.41
N SER A 53 4.81 -6.63 20.58
CA SER A 53 6.02 -6.27 21.32
C SER A 53 6.94 -7.49 21.40
N PRO A 54 8.16 -7.43 20.85
CA PRO A 54 9.11 -8.53 20.95
C PRO A 54 9.68 -8.60 22.37
N GLY A 55 9.61 -9.80 22.96
CA GLY A 55 10.16 -10.09 24.28
C GLY A 55 9.49 -9.26 25.38
N SER A 56 10.30 -8.72 26.30
CA SER A 56 9.86 -7.90 27.42
C SER A 56 10.12 -6.40 27.19
N SER A 57 10.27 -5.97 25.94
CA SER A 57 10.49 -4.56 25.62
C SER A 57 9.16 -3.79 25.56
N ASN A 58 9.20 -2.49 25.89
CA ASN A 58 8.06 -1.58 25.69
C ASN A 58 7.96 -1.08 24.23
N ASN A 59 8.70 -1.70 23.31
CA ASN A 59 8.71 -1.29 21.91
C ASN A 59 7.55 -1.95 21.18
N CYS A 60 6.70 -1.13 20.58
CA CYS A 60 5.58 -1.59 19.75
C CYS A 60 5.96 -1.51 18.27
N TYR A 61 5.68 -2.61 17.58
CA TYR A 61 5.93 -2.79 16.15
C TYR A 61 4.65 -3.19 15.46
N LEU A 62 4.51 -2.78 14.20
CA LEU A 62 3.43 -3.23 13.34
C LEU A 62 3.98 -4.35 12.44
N GLY A 63 3.44 -5.55 12.58
CA GLY A 63 3.88 -6.73 11.82
C GLY A 63 2.82 -7.23 10.88
N ILE A 64 3.26 -7.89 9.81
CA ILE A 64 2.42 -8.77 8.99
C ILE A 64 2.95 -10.20 9.17
N TRP A 65 2.06 -11.17 9.39
CA TRP A 65 2.38 -12.60 9.38
C TRP A 65 1.38 -13.42 8.57
N TYR A 66 1.71 -14.68 8.32
CA TYR A 66 0.79 -15.64 7.73
C TYR A 66 -0.17 -16.20 8.78
N GLU A 67 -1.46 -15.97 8.58
CA GLU A 67 -2.50 -16.45 9.51
C GLU A 67 -2.64 -17.98 9.47
N ASN A 68 -2.46 -18.57 8.29
CA ASN A 68 -2.61 -20.01 8.08
C ASN A 68 -1.39 -20.83 8.55
N ILE A 69 -0.33 -20.20 9.07
CA ILE A 69 0.88 -20.88 9.55
C ILE A 69 0.91 -20.78 11.08
N PRO A 70 0.87 -21.90 11.81
CA PRO A 70 0.81 -21.88 13.28
C PRO A 70 2.08 -21.28 13.92
N VAL A 71 3.20 -21.37 13.22
CA VAL A 71 4.42 -20.65 13.59
C VAL A 71 4.29 -19.21 13.09
N ARG A 72 4.27 -18.24 14.01
CA ARG A 72 4.19 -16.81 13.69
C ARG A 72 5.45 -16.36 12.95
N THR A 73 5.44 -16.51 11.63
CA THR A 73 6.49 -16.01 10.74
C THR A 73 6.17 -14.59 10.33
N ILE A 74 6.93 -13.64 10.87
CA ILE A 74 6.82 -12.23 10.52
C ILE A 74 7.42 -12.05 9.12
N VAL A 75 6.59 -11.67 8.15
CA VAL A 75 7.04 -11.43 6.77
C VAL A 75 7.48 -9.99 6.54
N TRP A 76 6.99 -9.09 7.39
CA TRP A 76 7.31 -7.67 7.30
C TRP A 76 7.08 -6.97 8.64
N VAL A 77 7.91 -5.97 8.94
CA VAL A 77 7.83 -5.16 10.17
C VAL A 77 7.92 -3.67 9.80
N ALA A 78 6.92 -2.90 10.20
CA ALA A 78 7.01 -1.45 10.33
C ALA A 78 7.54 -1.09 11.71
N ASN A 79 8.42 -0.10 11.73
CA ASN A 79 8.95 0.46 12.97
C ASN A 79 8.13 1.70 13.36
N GLN A 80 7.84 1.82 14.67
CA GLN A 80 7.23 2.94 15.39
C GLN A 80 5.71 2.86 15.67
N CYS A 81 5.37 2.44 16.89
CA CYS A 81 4.31 3.10 17.66
C CYS A 81 4.99 4.07 18.64
N LYS A 82 4.69 5.36 18.52
CA LYS A 82 5.03 6.39 19.51
C LYS A 82 3.79 7.23 19.76
#